data_AF-A0A7C0W2U4-F1
#
_entry.id   AF-A0A7C0W2U4-F1
#
_cell.length_a   1.000
_cell.length_b   1.000
_cell.length_c   1.000
_cell.angle_alpha   90.00
_cell.angle_beta   90.00
_cell.angle_gamma   90.00
#
_symmetry.space_group_name_H-M   'P 1'
#
loop_
_entity.id
_entity.type
_entity.pdbx_description
1 polymer ?
#
loop_
_entity_poly.entity_id
_entity_poly.type
_entity_poly.pdbx_seq_one_letter_code
_entity_poly.pdbx_strand_id
1 'polypeptide(L)' 'MLEIIILVVILALLFDISNGWNDSANAIATVVSTRVLTPLQAVLMAASMNILGAMTSTAVARTIGTGIVAPA' A
#
# COMPACT_ATOMS: atom_id res chain seq x y z
N MET A 1 -4.43 -19.17 19.30
CA MET A 1 -4.57 -19.02 17.83
C MET A 1 -5.20 -17.68 17.44
N LEU A 2 -6.35 -17.32 18.02
CA LEU A 2 -7.01 -16.02 17.75
C LEU A 2 -6.14 -14.81 18.13
N GLU A 3 -5.44 -14.88 19.27
CA GLU A 3 -4.55 -13.80 19.76
C GLU A 3 -3.45 -13.45 18.75
N ILE A 4 -2.82 -14.47 18.14
CA ILE A 4 -1.78 -14.30 17.13
C ILE A 4 -2.35 -13.65 15.87
N ILE A 5 -3.55 -14.06 15.44
CA ILE A 5 -4.21 -13.47 14.27
C ILE A 5 -4.49 -11.99 14.51
N ILE A 6 -5.03 -11.64 15.68
CA ILE A 6 -5.31 -10.25 16.04
C ILE A 6 -4.01 -9.43 16.01
N LEU A 7 -2.92 -9.96 16.59
CA LEU A 7 -1.63 -9.29 16.58
C LEU A 7 -1.11 -9.07 15.13
N VAL A 8 -1.19 -10.10 14.28
CA VAL A 8 -0.76 -10.01 12.87
C VAL A 8 -1.59 -8.98 12.11
N VAL A 9 -2.91 -8.94 12.30
CA VAL A 9 -3.79 -7.94 11.67
C VAL A 9 -3.40 -6.53 12.10
N ILE A 10 -3.14 -6.30 13.39
CA ILE A 10 -2.70 -4.99 13.88
C ILE A 10 -1.38 -4.58 13.22
N LEU A 11 -0.40 -5.49 13.18
CA LEU A 11 0.90 -5.22 12.56
C LEU A 11 0.78 -4.96 11.05
N ALA A 12 -0.06 -5.71 10.34
CA ALA A 12 -0.33 -5.51 8.93
C ALA A 12 -0.95 -4.13 8.67
N LEU A 13 -1.94 -3.71 9.46
CA LEU A 13 -2.54 -2.39 9.34
C LEU A 13 -1.53 -1.25 9.59
N LEU A 14 -0.66 -1.38 10.59
CA LEU A 14 0.39 -0.40 10.87
C LEU A 14 1.41 -0.30 9.71
N PHE A 15 1.77 -1.44 9.14
CA PHE A 15 2.66 -1.52 7.98
C PHE A 15 2.00 -0.89 6.74
N ASP A 16 0.75 -1.22 6.44
CA ASP A 16 0.01 -0.71 5.29
C ASP A 16 -0.17 0.82 5.34
N ILE A 17 -0.46 1.39 6.52
CA ILE A 17 -0.51 2.85 6.69
C ILE A 17 0.86 3.48 6.39
N SER A 18 1.93 2.89 6.91
CA SER A 18 3.29 3.42 6.73
C SER A 18 3.75 3.34 5.28
N ASN A 19 3.43 2.25 4.57
CA ASN A 19 3.72 2.11 3.15
C ASN A 19 2.87 3.06 2.30
N GLY A 20 1.56 3.13 2.56
CA GLY A 20 0.66 3.98 1.80
C GLY A 20 1.07 5.46 1.82
N TRP A 21 1.67 5.93 2.93
CA TRP A 21 2.22 7.28 3.00
C TRP A 21 3.43 7.49 2.08
N ASN A 22 4.38 6.55 2.10
CA ASN A 22 5.58 6.62 1.25
C ASN A 22 5.20 6.51 -0.24
N ASP A 23 4.30 5.58 -0.57
CA ASP A 23 3.85 5.38 -1.94
C ASP A 23 3.06 6.58 -2.47
N SER A 24 2.24 7.19 -1.62
CA SER A 24 1.54 8.43 -1.98
C SER A 24 2.52 9.55 -2.32
N ALA A 25 3.61 9.71 -1.55
CA ALA A 25 4.62 10.73 -1.83
C ALA A 25 5.30 10.50 -3.19
N ASN A 26 5.67 9.24 -3.49
CA ASN A 26 6.27 8.87 -4.76
C ASN A 26 5.32 9.10 -5.95
N ALA A 27 4.04 8.76 -5.78
CA ALA A 27 3.03 8.90 -6.84
C ALA A 27 2.68 10.36 -7.17
N ILE A 28 2.69 11.26 -6.18
CA ILE A 28 2.29 12.66 -6.37
C ILE A 28 3.44 13.61 -6.70
N ALA A 29 4.69 13.22 -6.43
CA ALA A 29 5.86 14.10 -6.55
C ALA A 29 5.96 14.78 -7.93
N THR A 30 5.68 14.05 -9.01
CA THR A 30 5.75 14.57 -10.38
C THR A 30 4.64 15.58 -10.67
N VAL A 31 3.38 15.22 -10.43
CA VAL A 31 2.22 16.08 -10.75
C VAL A 31 2.10 17.32 -9.85
N VAL A 32 2.59 17.22 -8.60
CA VAL A 32 2.62 18.35 -7.67
C VAL A 32 3.80 19.29 -8.00
N SER A 33 4.98 18.75 -8.33
CA SER A 33 6.14 19.59 -8.70
C SER A 33 5.95 20.34 -10.02
N THR A 34 5.29 19.72 -11.00
CA THR A 34 4.92 20.38 -12.27
C THR A 34 3.70 21.29 -12.15
N ARG A 35 3.03 21.31 -10.99
CA ARG A 35 1.81 22.09 -10.71
C ARG A 35 0.64 21.77 -11.63
N VAL A 36 0.61 20.57 -12.20
CA VAL A 36 -0.51 20.09 -13.03
C VAL A 36 -1.74 19.81 -12.17
N LEU A 37 -1.53 19.33 -10.93
CA LEU A 37 -2.59 19.10 -9.95
C LEU A 37 -2.30 19.87 -8.66
N THR A 38 -3.36 20.30 -7.98
CA THR A 38 -3.23 20.77 -6.58
C THR A 38 -2.84 19.60 -5.67
N PRO A 39 -2.17 19.85 -4.53
CA PRO A 39 -1.77 18.79 -3.61
C PRO A 39 -2.94 17.89 -3.17
N LEU A 40 -4.12 18.48 -2.94
CA LEU A 40 -5.30 17.72 -2.56
C LEU A 40 -5.79 16.80 -3.68
N GLN A 41 -5.84 17.29 -4.93
CA GLN A 41 -6.21 16.47 -6.08
C GLN A 41 -5.23 15.31 -6.30
N ALA A 42 -3.94 15.57 -6.11
CA ALA A 42 -2.92 14.54 -6.24
C ALA A 42 -3.05 13.45 -5.16
N VAL A 43 -3.33 13.83 -3.91
CA VAL A 43 -3.58 12.87 -2.81
C VAL A 43 -4.84 12.04 -3.08
N LEU A 44 -5.93 12.65 -3.54
CA LEU A 44 -7.15 11.92 -3.90
C LEU A 44 -6.91 10.93 -5.05
N MET A 45 -6.11 11.33 -6.04
CA MET A 45 -5.69 10.44 -7.12
C MET A 45 -4.84 9.28 -6.60
N ALA A 46 -3.82 9.56 -5.79
CA ALA A 46 -2.97 8.52 -5.20
C ALA A 46 -3.75 7.53 -4.32
N ALA A 47 -4.68 8.02 -3.49
CA ALA A 47 -5.51 7.18 -2.63
C ALA A 47 -6.44 6.28 -3.45
N SER A 48 -7.13 6.83 -4.44
CA SER A 48 -8.01 6.04 -5.31
C SER A 48 -7.25 4.98 -6.12
N MET A 49 -6.09 5.34 -6.68
CA MET A 49 -5.24 4.39 -7.41
C MET A 49 -4.65 3.30 -6.51
N ASN A 50 -4.27 3.62 -5.27
CA ASN A 50 -3.78 2.61 -4.31
C ASN A 50 -4.87 1.57 -3.99
N ILE A 51 -6.10 2.01 -3.75
CA ILE A 51 -7.23 1.10 -3.48
C ILE A 51 -7.51 0.23 -4.72
N LEU A 52 -7.55 0.82 -5.91
CA LEU A 52 -7.78 0.07 -7.14
C LEU A 52 -6.66 -0.95 -7.40
N GLY A 53 -5.40 -0.58 -7.16
CA GLY A 53 -4.26 -1.49 -7.27
C GLY A 53 -4.39 -2.69 -6.34
N ALA A 54 -4.73 -2.45 -5.07
CA ALA A 54 -4.95 -3.50 -4.07
C ALA A 54 -6.12 -4.44 -4.43
N MET A 55 -7.20 -3.91 -5.04
CA MET A 55 -8.35 -4.72 -5.47
C MET A 55 -8.08 -5.53 -6.75
N THR A 56 -7.19 -5.05 -7.62
CA THR A 56 -6.98 -5.64 -8.96
C THR A 56 -5.93 -6.75 -8.96
N SER A 57 -4.97 -6.74 -8.02
CA SER A 57 -3.87 -7.69 -8.04
C SER A 57 -3.54 -8.24 -6.65
N THR A 58 -3.45 -9.58 -6.58
CA THR A 58 -2.93 -10.32 -5.42
C THR A 58 -1.60 -11.01 -5.73
N ALA A 59 -1.00 -10.70 -6.88
CA ALA A 59 0.22 -11.34 -7.36
C ALA A 59 1.40 -11.14 -6.39
N VAL A 60 1.56 -9.92 -5.85
CA VAL A 60 2.62 -9.61 -4.87
C VAL A 60 2.42 -10.42 -3.60
N ALA A 61 1.19 -10.50 -3.06
CA ALA A 61 0.89 -11.29 -1.87
C ALA A 61 1.23 -12.77 -2.06
N ARG A 62 0.94 -13.33 -3.24
CA ARG A 62 1.32 -14.71 -3.59
C ARG A 62 2.85 -14.87 -3.61
N THR A 63 3.57 -13.96 -4.27
CA THR A 63 5.04 -14.03 -4.36
C THR A 63 5.71 -13.91 -3.00
N ILE A 64 5.24 -13.01 -2.12
CA ILE A 64 5.76 -12.89 -0.75
C ILE A 64 5.47 -14.16 0.06
N GLY A 65 4.24 -14.68 -0.04
CA GLY A 65 3.79 -15.85 0.72
C GLY A 65 4.49 -17.17 0.36
N THR A 66 4.96 -17.32 -0.88
CA THR A 66 5.64 -18.55 -1.34
C THR A 66 7.12 -18.38 -1.67
N GLY A 67 7.57 -17.15 -1.89
CA GLY A 67 8.91 -16.85 -2.42
C GLY A 67 9.93 -16.40 -1.37
N ILE A 68 9.50 -16.02 -0.17
CA ILE A 68 10.39 -15.51 0.89
C ILE A 68 10.54 -16.48 2.06
N VAL A 69 9.49 -17.24 2.39
CA VAL A 69 9.51 -18.19 3.51
C VAL A 69 9.56 -19.61 2.96
N ALA A 70 10.57 -20.39 3.35
CA ALA A 70 10.62 -21.81 3.02
C ALA A 70 9.43 -22.53 3.69
N PRO A 71 8.65 -23.34 2.96
CA PRO A 71 7.57 -24.10 3.58
C PRO A 71 8.15 -25.06 4.63
N ALA A 72 7.55 -25.10 5.81
CA ALA A 72 7.84 -26.07 6.85
C ALA A 72 7.24 -27.44 6.51
#